data_AF-A0A7C9BJM5-F1
#
_entry.id   AF-A0A7C9BJM5-F1
#
_cell.length_a   1.000
_cell.length_b   1.000
_cell.length_c   1.000
_cell.angle_alpha   90.00
_cell.angle_beta   90.00
_cell.angle_gamma   90.00
#
_symmetry.space_group_name_H-M   'P 1'
#
loop_
_entity.id
_entity.type
_entity.pdbx_description
1 polymer ?
#
loop_
_entity_poly.entity_id
_entity_poly.type
_entity_poly.pdbx_seq_one_letter_code
_entity_poly.pdbx_strand_id
1 'polypeptide(L)'
;MQDNHIRSDALKKFRGFYADGAPLALLASLFQVNLILDANVIIKELIWATTKRKNPHGRSELLEVLEVETVIAWAPTFLECEVEKYIPLIIKKGAKHEELTAHWRRLRTLIKLVDVGGIPEDGVEYRDPKDVPYLRLQEKINAIIVTADQDIAAMGGKVAPIAVMATLRAYSRAAAVQVTFQVSGYTFGGLGLKALSGAAKLVHSAAKKAAANVPREVWLGLLALLCIAMAIPPSRTWIRSQLEAISRPLGIAVESLAQVSTMLATEFGERRLEADEALSKVHAVLGINPAEENPDRL
;
A
#
# COMPACT_ATOMS: atom_id res chain seq x y z
N MET A 1 -3.94 15.57 -20.94
CA MET A 1 -3.25 15.11 -19.72
C MET A 1 -4.31 14.80 -18.69
N GLN A 2 -4.75 13.55 -18.62
CA GLN A 2 -5.64 13.08 -17.56
C GLN A 2 -4.73 12.71 -16.40
N ASP A 3 -4.85 13.43 -15.28
CA ASP A 3 -4.32 12.99 -13.99
C ASP A 3 -4.96 11.63 -13.68
N ASN A 4 -4.27 10.56 -14.06
CA ASN A 4 -4.54 9.22 -13.58
C ASN A 4 -4.10 9.20 -12.11
N HIS A 5 -4.89 9.84 -11.26
CA HIS A 5 -4.64 9.92 -9.84
C HIS A 5 -4.88 8.50 -9.29
N ILE A 6 -3.81 7.71 -9.27
CA ILE A 6 -3.82 6.35 -8.71
C ILE A 6 -4.34 6.48 -7.29
N ARG A 7 -5.56 5.96 -7.05
CA ARG A 7 -6.23 6.04 -5.76
C ARG A 7 -5.58 5.01 -4.84
N SER A 8 -5.46 5.37 -3.56
CA SER A 8 -4.93 4.50 -2.50
C SER A 8 -5.68 3.16 -2.38
N ASP A 9 -6.89 3.07 -2.93
CA ASP A 9 -7.70 1.85 -3.07
C ASP A 9 -6.97 0.69 -3.79
N ALA A 10 -5.97 1.01 -4.62
CA ALA A 10 -5.11 0.03 -5.27
C ALA A 10 -4.34 -0.85 -4.26
N LEU A 11 -3.93 -0.29 -3.11
CA LEU A 11 -3.16 -1.03 -2.10
C LEU A 11 -3.91 -2.25 -1.57
N LYS A 12 -5.18 -2.08 -1.22
CA LYS A 12 -6.02 -3.18 -0.71
C LYS A 12 -6.17 -4.29 -1.75
N LYS A 13 -6.32 -3.94 -3.02
CA LYS A 13 -6.45 -4.92 -4.12
C LYS A 13 -5.15 -5.67 -4.36
N PHE A 14 -4.01 -4.99 -4.26
CA PHE A 14 -2.72 -5.55 -4.61
C PHE A 14 -2.02 -6.28 -3.47
N ARG A 15 -2.52 -6.16 -2.24
CA ARG A 15 -1.99 -6.84 -1.05
C ARG A 15 -1.80 -8.34 -1.22
N GLY A 16 -2.69 -9.02 -1.94
CA GLY A 16 -2.56 -10.46 -2.21
C GLY A 16 -1.31 -10.84 -3.01
N PHE A 17 -0.67 -9.90 -3.72
CA PHE A 17 0.59 -10.14 -4.44
C PHE A 17 1.84 -10.03 -3.55
N TYR A 18 1.70 -9.44 -2.36
CA TYR A 18 2.80 -9.20 -1.40
C TYR A 18 2.65 -10.01 -0.11
N ALA A 19 1.58 -10.79 0.03
CA ALA A 19 1.42 -11.73 1.15
C ALA A 19 2.50 -12.83 1.08
N ASP A 20 2.79 -13.47 2.21
CA ASP A 20 3.82 -14.51 2.26
C ASP A 20 3.58 -15.64 1.26
N GLY A 21 4.63 -15.98 0.52
CA GLY A 21 4.56 -16.96 -0.58
C GLY A 21 4.01 -16.42 -1.90
N ALA A 22 3.59 -15.14 -1.96
CA ALA A 22 3.13 -14.51 -3.19
C ALA A 22 4.28 -14.01 -4.08
N PRO A 23 4.05 -13.77 -5.38
CA PRO A 23 5.11 -13.50 -6.35
C PRO A 23 5.93 -12.23 -6.08
N LEU A 24 5.35 -11.25 -5.37
CA LEU A 24 6.00 -9.98 -5.04
C LEU A 24 6.32 -9.86 -3.55
N ALA A 25 6.26 -10.94 -2.76
CA ALA A 25 6.59 -10.92 -1.33
C ALA A 25 8.02 -10.40 -1.06
N LEU A 26 8.95 -10.62 -2.01
CA LEU A 26 10.33 -10.13 -1.94
C LEU A 26 10.49 -8.63 -2.29
N LEU A 27 9.45 -7.99 -2.82
CA LEU A 27 9.47 -6.60 -3.27
C LEU A 27 8.71 -5.72 -2.28
N ALA A 28 9.35 -5.33 -1.18
CA ALA A 28 8.83 -4.40 -0.15
C ALA A 28 7.46 -4.79 0.47
N SER A 29 7.47 -5.13 1.76
CA SER A 29 6.24 -5.30 2.54
C SER A 29 5.44 -3.99 2.56
N LEU A 30 4.14 -4.05 2.29
CA LEU A 30 3.25 -2.91 2.48
C LEU A 30 3.19 -2.60 3.97
N PHE A 31 3.70 -1.43 4.37
CA PHE A 31 3.69 -1.01 5.77
C PHE A 31 2.25 -0.96 6.30
N GLN A 32 2.05 -1.60 7.44
CA GLN A 32 0.81 -1.55 8.20
C GLN A 32 1.15 -1.22 9.64
N VAL A 33 0.38 -0.32 10.24
CA VAL A 33 0.55 0.04 11.64
C VAL A 33 -0.70 -0.30 12.45
N ASN A 34 -0.48 -0.93 13.60
CA ASN A 34 -1.53 -1.13 14.60
C ASN A 34 -1.66 0.14 15.43
N LEU A 35 -2.85 0.75 15.43
CA LEU A 35 -3.14 1.96 16.21
C LEU A 35 -4.40 1.74 17.04
N ILE A 36 -4.39 2.24 18.27
CA ILE A 36 -5.58 2.30 19.12
C ILE A 36 -6.28 3.63 18.88
N LEU A 37 -7.56 3.60 18.54
CA LEU A 37 -8.35 4.81 18.30
C LEU A 37 -9.15 5.19 19.53
N ASP A 38 -8.89 6.38 20.07
CA ASP A 38 -9.71 7.01 21.11
C ASP A 38 -11.07 7.45 20.55
N ALA A 39 -12.12 7.42 21.38
CA ALA A 39 -13.43 7.98 21.11
C ALA A 39 -13.38 9.41 20.57
N ASN A 40 -12.48 10.25 21.07
CA ASN A 40 -12.38 11.64 20.61
C ASN A 40 -12.04 11.74 19.11
N VAL A 41 -11.29 10.78 18.56
CA VAL A 41 -10.90 10.71 17.14
C VAL A 41 -12.12 10.34 16.31
N ILE A 42 -12.86 9.34 16.77
CA ILE A 42 -14.09 8.87 16.13
C ILE A 42 -15.17 9.95 16.13
N ILE A 43 -15.35 10.65 17.26
CA ILE A 43 -16.32 11.73 17.39
C ILE A 43 -15.99 12.90 16.44
N LYS A 44 -14.71 13.28 16.34
CA LYS A 44 -14.25 14.32 15.39
C LYS A 44 -14.54 13.93 13.94
N GLU A 45 -14.29 12.66 13.59
CA GLU A 45 -14.60 12.12 12.27
C GLU A 45 -16.11 12.17 11.97
N LEU A 46 -16.94 11.70 12.91
CA LEU A 46 -18.40 11.72 12.76
C LEU A 46 -18.94 13.14 12.58
N ILE A 47 -18.44 14.10 13.35
CA ILE A 47 -18.79 15.52 13.20
C ILE A 47 -18.38 16.01 11.81
N TRP A 48 -17.15 15.78 11.38
CA TRP A 48 -16.68 16.25 10.08
C TRP A 48 -17.51 15.65 8.94
N ALA A 49 -17.72 14.34 8.94
CA ALA A 49 -18.39 13.62 7.86
C ALA A 49 -19.86 14.02 7.68
N THR A 50 -20.54 14.41 8.77
CA THR A 50 -21.97 14.72 8.77
C THR A 50 -22.30 16.21 8.75
N THR A 51 -21.40 17.07 9.23
CA THR A 51 -21.68 18.52 9.36
C THR A 51 -20.76 19.41 8.53
N LYS A 52 -19.53 18.97 8.22
CA LYS A 52 -18.52 19.81 7.55
C LYS A 52 -18.16 19.33 6.14
N ARG A 53 -18.54 18.11 5.79
CA ARG A 53 -18.20 17.49 4.51
C ARG A 53 -18.91 18.21 3.36
N LYS A 54 -18.13 18.90 2.53
CA LYS A 54 -18.62 19.61 1.33
C LYS A 54 -18.87 18.67 0.15
N ASN A 55 -17.98 17.69 -0.07
CA ASN A 55 -18.10 16.69 -1.13
C ASN A 55 -18.66 15.38 -0.54
N PRO A 56 -19.84 14.91 -0.97
CA PRO A 56 -20.41 13.64 -0.49
C PRO A 56 -19.50 12.42 -0.69
N HIS A 57 -18.63 12.45 -1.70
CA HIS A 57 -17.66 11.39 -2.00
C HIS A 57 -16.28 11.65 -1.36
N GLY A 58 -16.10 12.78 -0.68
CA GLY A 58 -14.86 13.12 0.00
C GLY A 58 -14.63 12.20 1.20
N ARG A 59 -13.48 11.53 1.22
CA ARG A 59 -13.02 10.74 2.38
C ARG A 59 -12.12 11.58 3.28
N SER A 60 -12.35 11.46 4.58
CA SER A 60 -11.42 11.94 5.60
C SER A 60 -10.10 11.18 5.53
N GLU A 61 -9.09 11.70 6.22
CA GLU A 61 -7.80 11.06 6.34
C GLU A 61 -7.92 9.72 7.07
N LEU A 62 -8.66 9.71 8.19
CA LEU A 62 -8.92 8.50 8.99
C LEU A 62 -9.61 7.43 8.15
N LEU A 63 -10.73 7.75 7.49
CA LEU A 63 -11.47 6.76 6.71
C LEU A 63 -10.61 6.19 5.57
N GLU A 64 -9.82 7.03 4.90
CA GLU A 64 -8.97 6.56 3.81
C GLU A 64 -7.91 5.57 4.29
N VAL A 65 -7.18 5.87 5.38
CA VAL A 65 -6.11 4.97 5.87
C VAL A 65 -6.64 3.65 6.46
N LEU A 66 -7.87 3.66 6.98
CA LEU A 66 -8.55 2.45 7.45
C LEU A 66 -9.03 1.59 6.28
N GLU A 67 -9.63 2.18 5.25
CA GLU A 67 -10.17 1.43 4.11
C GLU A 67 -9.10 0.75 3.26
N VAL A 68 -7.95 1.40 3.13
CA VAL A 68 -6.79 0.86 2.42
C VAL A 68 -5.90 0.01 3.33
N GLU A 69 -6.31 -0.13 4.60
CA GLU A 69 -5.70 -0.97 5.63
C GLU A 69 -4.21 -0.67 5.85
N THR A 70 -3.80 0.58 5.66
CA THR A 70 -2.49 1.09 6.13
C THR A 70 -2.50 1.19 7.65
N VAL A 71 -3.67 1.50 8.22
CA VAL A 71 -3.91 1.46 9.66
C VAL A 71 -4.81 0.29 9.98
N ILE A 72 -4.36 -0.57 10.88
CA ILE A 72 -5.19 -1.57 11.54
C ILE A 72 -5.68 -0.94 12.85
N ALA A 73 -6.93 -0.48 12.86
CA ALA A 73 -7.51 0.17 14.01
C ALA A 73 -7.99 -0.84 15.05
N TRP A 74 -7.60 -0.58 16.30
CA TRP A 74 -8.04 -1.28 17.49
C TRP A 74 -8.73 -0.31 18.44
N ALA A 75 -9.65 -0.80 19.25
CA ALA A 75 -10.24 -0.02 20.35
C ALA A 75 -10.83 -0.94 21.41
N PRO A 76 -10.99 -0.49 22.67
CA PRO A 76 -11.73 -1.24 23.67
C PRO A 76 -13.21 -1.30 23.30
N THR A 77 -13.94 -2.32 23.76
CA THR A 77 -15.41 -2.37 23.64
C THR A 77 -16.09 -1.13 24.23
N PHE A 78 -15.47 -0.53 25.24
CA PHE A 78 -15.90 0.74 25.85
C PHE A 78 -16.06 1.91 24.84
N LEU A 79 -15.33 1.90 23.72
CA LEU A 79 -15.46 2.90 22.65
C LEU A 79 -16.92 3.07 22.19
N GLU A 80 -17.67 1.98 22.07
CA GLU A 80 -19.05 2.01 21.61
C GLU A 80 -19.93 2.82 22.58
N CYS A 81 -19.78 2.60 23.88
CA CYS A 81 -20.52 3.32 24.92
C CYS A 81 -20.24 4.83 24.85
N GLU A 82 -18.99 5.22 24.63
CA GLU A 82 -18.61 6.63 24.49
C GLU A 82 -19.20 7.25 23.22
N VAL A 83 -19.06 6.59 22.07
CA VAL A 83 -19.60 7.10 20.81
C VAL A 83 -21.12 7.27 20.90
N GLU A 84 -21.83 6.28 21.44
CA GLU A 84 -23.29 6.33 21.62
C GLU A 84 -23.73 7.48 22.52
N LYS A 85 -22.99 7.75 23.60
CA LYS A 85 -23.25 8.90 24.48
C LYS A 85 -23.13 10.24 23.75
N TYR A 86 -22.25 10.35 22.76
CA TYR A 86 -22.04 11.58 21.99
C TYR A 86 -22.97 11.72 20.77
N ILE A 87 -23.62 10.66 20.28
CA ILE A 87 -24.54 10.71 19.13
C ILE A 87 -25.62 11.81 19.28
N PRO A 88 -26.35 11.92 20.40
CA PRO A 88 -27.37 12.97 20.56
C PRO A 88 -26.80 14.39 20.47
N LEU A 89 -25.58 14.59 20.99
CA LEU A 89 -24.90 15.89 20.94
C LEU A 89 -24.49 16.27 19.53
N ILE A 90 -24.08 15.31 18.71
CA ILE A 90 -23.71 15.53 17.31
C ILE A 90 -24.95 15.87 16.48
N ILE A 91 -26.09 15.20 16.74
CA ILE A 91 -27.38 15.52 16.10
C ILE A 91 -27.80 16.95 16.44
N LYS A 92 -27.69 17.35 17.71
CA LYS A 92 -27.99 18.74 18.13
C LYS A 92 -27.12 19.78 17.43
N LYS A 93 -25.92 19.42 16.98
CA LYS A 93 -25.00 20.28 16.20
C LYS A 93 -25.32 20.34 14.70
N GLY A 94 -26.38 19.67 14.25
CA GLY A 94 -26.90 19.75 12.88
C GLY A 94 -26.65 18.51 12.02
N ALA A 95 -26.13 17.42 12.58
CA ALA A 95 -26.01 16.16 11.86
C ALA A 95 -27.37 15.48 11.68
N LYS A 96 -27.65 14.93 10.49
CA LYS A 96 -28.81 14.06 10.29
C LYS A 96 -28.55 12.69 10.91
N HIS A 97 -29.54 12.18 11.65
CA HIS A 97 -29.43 10.90 12.37
C HIS A 97 -29.07 9.73 11.44
N GLU A 98 -29.69 9.65 10.26
CA GLU A 98 -29.42 8.59 9.28
C GLU A 98 -27.99 8.63 8.74
N GLU A 99 -27.50 9.81 8.36
CA GLU A 99 -26.14 10.00 7.83
C GLU A 99 -25.09 9.69 8.90
N LEU A 100 -25.31 10.11 10.14
CA LEU A 100 -24.46 9.83 11.28
C LEU A 100 -24.39 8.34 11.59
N THR A 101 -25.55 7.68 11.66
CA THR A 101 -25.64 6.25 11.95
C THR A 101 -25.01 5.40 10.85
N ALA A 102 -25.24 5.76 9.57
CA ALA A 102 -24.62 5.10 8.44
C ALA A 102 -23.09 5.23 8.45
N HIS A 103 -22.57 6.43 8.74
CA HIS A 103 -21.12 6.65 8.81
C HIS A 103 -20.49 5.94 10.01
N TRP A 104 -21.15 5.95 11.17
CA TRP A 104 -20.70 5.20 12.34
C TRP A 104 -20.64 3.71 12.05
N ARG A 105 -21.69 3.13 11.45
CA ARG A 105 -21.71 1.72 11.07
C ARG A 105 -20.55 1.36 10.13
N ARG A 106 -20.24 2.22 9.15
CA ARG A 106 -19.10 2.03 8.25
C ARG A 106 -17.77 2.02 9.02
N LEU A 107 -17.50 3.04 9.83
CA LEU A 107 -16.28 3.11 10.64
C LEU A 107 -16.15 1.90 11.57
N ARG A 108 -17.25 1.53 12.22
CA ARG A 108 -17.29 0.43 13.18
C ARG A 108 -16.84 -0.90 12.59
N THR A 109 -17.16 -1.17 11.32
CA THR A 109 -16.71 -2.39 10.62
C THR A 109 -15.20 -2.42 10.33
N LEU A 110 -14.53 -1.26 10.38
CA LEU A 110 -13.09 -1.13 10.14
C LEU A 110 -12.27 -1.15 11.44
N ILE A 111 -12.92 -1.17 12.61
CA ILE A 111 -12.27 -1.13 13.93
C ILE A 111 -12.39 -2.50 14.59
N LYS A 112 -11.26 -3.06 15.02
CA LYS A 112 -11.18 -4.29 15.81
C LYS A 112 -11.42 -3.97 17.29
N LEU A 113 -12.59 -4.32 17.81
CA LEU A 113 -12.88 -4.16 19.23
C LEU A 113 -12.31 -5.32 20.04
N VAL A 114 -11.75 -4.97 21.19
CA VAL A 114 -11.19 -5.93 22.15
C VAL A 114 -11.81 -5.66 23.51
N ASP A 115 -12.30 -6.71 24.15
CA ASP A 115 -12.71 -6.61 25.55
C ASP A 115 -11.47 -6.63 26.46
N VAL A 116 -11.38 -5.58 27.28
CA VAL A 116 -10.31 -5.32 28.25
C VAL A 116 -10.89 -4.86 29.59
N GLY A 117 -12.20 -5.07 29.79
CA GLY A 117 -12.94 -4.53 30.91
C GLY A 117 -13.27 -3.03 30.76
N GLY A 118 -14.23 -2.58 31.55
CA GLY A 118 -14.65 -1.18 31.59
C GLY A 118 -13.84 -0.33 32.57
N ILE A 119 -14.45 0.78 32.97
CA ILE A 119 -13.93 1.68 33.99
C ILE A 119 -13.63 0.89 35.27
N PRO A 120 -12.42 1.03 35.87
CA PRO A 120 -12.10 0.36 37.12
C PRO A 120 -13.04 0.79 38.26
N GLU A 121 -13.49 -0.18 39.05
CA GLU A 121 -14.27 0.02 40.29
C GLU A 121 -13.39 -0.17 41.54
N ASP A 122 -12.08 -0.22 41.38
CA ASP A 122 -11.09 -0.57 42.40
C ASP A 122 -10.82 0.55 43.43
N GLY A 123 -11.51 1.68 43.33
CA GLY A 123 -11.38 2.81 44.26
C GLY A 123 -10.04 3.55 44.16
N VAL A 124 -9.20 3.24 43.16
CA VAL A 124 -7.97 3.97 42.88
C VAL A 124 -8.31 5.30 42.20
N GLU A 125 -7.69 6.38 42.65
CA GLU A 125 -7.91 7.71 42.09
C GLU A 125 -7.14 7.83 40.76
N TYR A 126 -7.83 7.55 39.65
CA TYR A 126 -7.32 7.80 38.31
C TYR A 126 -7.61 9.24 37.87
N ARG A 127 -6.72 9.81 37.03
CA ARG A 127 -6.88 11.15 36.48
C ARG A 127 -8.13 11.27 35.58
N ASP A 128 -8.32 10.32 34.65
CA ASP A 128 -9.63 10.05 34.03
C ASP A 128 -9.87 8.53 34.00
N PRO A 129 -10.84 8.01 34.77
CA PRO A 129 -11.18 6.59 34.75
C PRO A 129 -11.63 6.05 33.38
N LYS A 130 -12.07 6.92 32.45
CA LYS A 130 -12.48 6.53 31.08
C LYS A 130 -11.34 6.12 30.16
N ASP A 131 -10.12 6.56 30.48
CA ASP A 131 -8.94 6.28 29.68
C ASP A 131 -8.30 4.92 30.02
N VAL A 132 -8.62 4.37 31.19
CA VAL A 132 -8.05 3.10 31.69
C VAL A 132 -8.29 1.92 30.72
N PRO A 133 -9.49 1.73 30.13
CA PRO A 133 -9.68 0.72 29.09
C PRO A 133 -8.71 0.86 27.90
N TYR A 134 -8.38 2.09 27.48
CA TYR A 134 -7.44 2.32 26.39
C TYR A 134 -6.00 1.97 26.79
N LEU A 135 -5.60 2.29 28.03
CA LEU A 135 -4.29 1.92 28.57
C LEU A 135 -4.13 0.39 28.71
N ARG A 136 -5.14 -0.31 29.22
CA ARG A 136 -5.15 -1.78 29.29
C ARG A 136 -5.04 -2.42 27.91
N LEU A 137 -5.74 -1.84 26.92
CA LEU A 137 -5.61 -2.30 25.54
C LEU A 137 -4.19 -2.09 25.02
N GLN A 138 -3.61 -0.91 25.27
CA GLN A 138 -2.23 -0.62 24.89
C GLN A 138 -1.24 -1.60 25.50
N GLU A 139 -1.38 -1.96 26.77
CA GLU A 139 -0.54 -2.99 27.40
C GLU A 139 -0.70 -4.36 26.72
N LYS A 140 -1.94 -4.71 26.33
CA LYS A 140 -2.25 -6.01 25.73
C LYS A 140 -1.74 -6.17 24.30
N ILE A 141 -1.79 -5.11 23.47
CA ILE A 141 -1.43 -5.20 22.04
C ILE A 141 -0.16 -4.42 21.68
N ASN A 142 0.45 -3.73 22.65
CA ASN A 142 1.64 -2.88 22.49
C ASN A 142 1.53 -1.90 21.31
N ALA A 143 0.37 -1.26 21.15
CA ALA A 143 0.09 -0.30 20.08
C ALA A 143 -0.05 1.13 20.62
N ILE A 144 0.23 2.10 19.76
CA ILE A 144 0.16 3.52 20.11
C ILE A 144 -1.29 4.00 20.08
N ILE A 145 -1.69 4.79 21.09
CA ILE A 145 -3.03 5.39 21.16
C ILE A 145 -3.03 6.70 20.37
N VAL A 146 -3.92 6.80 19.40
CA VAL A 146 -4.16 8.05 18.68
C VAL A 146 -5.23 8.81 19.45
N THR A 147 -4.84 9.97 19.96
CA THR A 147 -5.72 10.84 20.73
C THR A 147 -5.36 12.30 20.48
N ALA A 148 -6.30 13.20 20.75
CA ALA A 148 -5.99 14.62 20.91
C ALA A 148 -5.88 15.04 22.37
N ASP A 149 -6.20 14.14 23.31
CA ASP A 149 -6.17 14.41 24.73
C ASP A 149 -4.76 14.19 25.30
N GLN A 150 -4.37 15.06 26.23
CA GLN A 150 -3.12 14.93 26.97
C GLN A 150 -3.27 14.08 28.22
N ASP A 151 -4.50 13.80 28.68
CA ASP A 151 -4.74 13.06 29.92
C ASP A 151 -4.26 11.60 29.82
N ILE A 152 -4.47 10.92 28.69
CA ILE A 152 -3.94 9.57 28.42
C ILE A 152 -2.40 9.55 28.54
N ALA A 153 -1.73 10.56 27.98
CA ALA A 153 -0.27 10.67 28.05
C ALA A 153 0.20 10.90 29.48
N ALA A 154 -0.53 11.72 30.25
CA ALA A 154 -0.23 12.00 31.64
C ALA A 154 -0.42 10.78 32.56
N MET A 155 -1.23 9.80 32.15
CA MET A 155 -1.37 8.51 32.82
C MET A 155 -0.35 7.46 32.38
N GLY A 156 0.66 7.86 31.60
CA GLY A 156 1.76 6.99 31.17
C GLY A 156 1.50 6.26 29.85
N GLY A 157 0.41 6.57 29.15
CA GLY A 157 0.12 6.00 27.83
C GLY A 157 1.05 6.52 26.74
N LYS A 158 1.44 5.64 25.80
CA LYS A 158 2.14 6.02 24.57
C LYS A 158 1.11 6.58 23.58
N VAL A 159 1.20 7.87 23.27
CA VAL A 159 0.23 8.56 22.42
C VAL A 159 0.85 9.12 21.14
N ALA A 160 0.03 9.19 20.09
CA ALA A 160 0.32 9.92 18.87
C ALA A 160 -0.79 10.95 18.57
N PRO A 161 -0.44 12.11 18.00
CA PRO A 161 -1.42 13.11 17.62
C PRO A 161 -2.27 12.64 16.43
N ILE A 162 -3.52 13.09 16.36
CA ILE A 162 -4.43 12.81 15.23
C ILE A 162 -3.81 13.18 13.87
N ALA A 163 -2.93 14.18 13.84
CA ALA A 163 -2.21 14.62 12.64
C ALA A 163 -1.39 13.50 11.96
N VAL A 164 -1.04 12.42 12.67
CA VAL A 164 -0.36 11.26 12.09
C VAL A 164 -1.15 10.62 10.94
N MET A 165 -2.49 10.76 10.94
CA MET A 165 -3.37 10.25 9.88
C MET A 165 -3.08 10.91 8.52
N ALA A 166 -2.71 12.20 8.51
CA ALA A 166 -2.32 12.90 7.29
C ALA A 166 -1.04 12.31 6.69
N THR A 167 -0.04 12.02 7.52
CA THR A 167 1.23 11.41 7.10
C THR A 167 1.03 10.00 6.60
N LEU A 168 0.24 9.18 7.32
CA LEU A 168 -0.10 7.81 6.91
C LEU A 168 -0.89 7.78 5.59
N ARG A 169 -1.76 8.76 5.36
CA ARG A 169 -2.47 8.92 4.09
C ARG A 169 -1.52 9.27 2.96
N ALA A 170 -0.58 10.20 3.19
CA ALA A 170 0.42 10.56 2.19
C ALA A 170 1.27 9.34 1.80
N TYR A 171 1.74 8.58 2.79
CA TYR A 171 2.42 7.30 2.56
C TYR A 171 1.55 6.34 1.73
N SER A 172 0.29 6.13 2.12
CA SER A 172 -0.64 5.22 1.42
C SER A 172 -0.80 5.58 -0.07
N ARG A 173 -0.82 6.88 -0.38
CA ARG A 173 -0.94 7.35 -1.77
C ARG A 173 0.35 7.14 -2.56
N ALA A 174 1.51 7.43 -1.96
CA ALA A 174 2.81 7.18 -2.60
C ALA A 174 3.04 5.67 -2.84
N ALA A 175 2.77 4.85 -1.83
CA ALA A 175 2.89 3.40 -1.92
C ALA A 175 1.93 2.80 -2.97
N ALA A 176 0.70 3.31 -3.08
CA ALA A 176 -0.25 2.83 -4.10
C ALA A 176 0.28 2.99 -5.53
N VAL A 177 0.96 4.10 -5.82
CA VAL A 177 1.58 4.37 -7.11
C VAL A 177 2.71 3.36 -7.36
N GLN A 178 3.62 3.22 -6.40
CA GLN A 178 4.75 2.29 -6.47
C GLN A 178 4.29 0.85 -6.73
N VAL A 179 3.29 0.38 -5.98
CA VAL A 179 2.74 -0.97 -6.06
C VAL A 179 2.05 -1.20 -7.39
N THR A 180 1.30 -0.21 -7.88
CA THR A 180 0.65 -0.28 -9.20
C THR A 180 1.70 -0.48 -10.29
N PHE A 181 2.82 0.23 -10.22
CA PHE A 181 3.93 0.05 -11.16
C PHE A 181 4.61 -1.31 -11.02
N GLN A 182 4.84 -1.82 -9.82
CA GLN A 182 5.43 -3.16 -9.60
C GLN A 182 4.53 -4.28 -10.14
N VAL A 183 3.24 -4.26 -9.82
CA VAL A 183 2.28 -5.26 -10.30
C VAL A 183 2.11 -5.17 -11.82
N SER A 184 2.04 -3.95 -12.37
CA SER A 184 1.99 -3.75 -13.82
C SER A 184 3.28 -4.27 -14.48
N GLY A 185 4.45 -3.93 -13.94
CA GLY A 185 5.74 -4.43 -14.42
C GLY A 185 5.85 -5.94 -14.36
N TYR A 186 5.35 -6.58 -13.29
CA TYR A 186 5.32 -8.04 -13.17
C TYR A 186 4.36 -8.68 -14.18
N THR A 187 3.16 -8.13 -14.37
CA THR A 187 2.19 -8.67 -15.32
C THR A 187 2.65 -8.50 -16.77
N PHE A 188 3.16 -7.32 -17.16
CA PHE A 188 3.74 -7.08 -18.48
C PHE A 188 5.03 -7.87 -18.71
N GLY A 189 5.91 -7.94 -17.71
CA GLY A 189 7.15 -8.72 -17.75
C GLY A 189 6.89 -10.22 -17.86
N GLY A 190 5.91 -10.74 -17.12
CA GLY A 190 5.49 -12.15 -17.18
C GLY A 190 4.85 -12.53 -18.51
N LEU A 191 4.03 -11.64 -19.09
CA LEU A 191 3.52 -11.81 -20.45
C LEU A 191 4.64 -11.75 -21.49
N GLY A 192 5.60 -10.84 -21.33
CA GLY A 192 6.79 -10.71 -22.17
C GLY A 192 7.69 -11.95 -22.13
N LEU A 193 7.98 -12.49 -20.94
CA LEU A 193 8.75 -13.72 -20.75
C LEU A 193 8.02 -14.94 -21.31
N LYS A 194 6.69 -15.02 -21.18
CA LYS A 194 5.91 -16.09 -21.82
C LYS A 194 5.94 -15.98 -23.34
N ALA A 195 5.79 -14.78 -23.89
CA ALA A 195 5.89 -14.53 -25.33
C ALA A 195 7.30 -14.85 -25.86
N LEU A 196 8.35 -14.44 -25.14
CA LEU A 196 9.75 -14.76 -25.45
C LEU A 196 10.03 -16.26 -25.33
N SER A 197 9.50 -16.94 -24.31
CA SER A 197 9.64 -18.40 -24.18
C SER A 197 8.88 -19.16 -25.26
N GLY A 198 7.73 -18.64 -25.71
CA GLY A 198 6.97 -19.15 -26.85
C GLY A 198 7.72 -18.96 -28.16
N ALA A 199 8.27 -17.76 -28.38
CA ALA A 199 9.13 -17.47 -29.53
C ALA A 199 10.40 -18.33 -29.50
N ALA A 200 11.04 -18.49 -28.36
CA ALA A 200 12.22 -19.35 -28.18
C ALA A 200 11.89 -20.83 -28.42
N LYS A 201 10.71 -21.32 -28.01
CA LYS A 201 10.24 -22.68 -28.33
C LYS A 201 9.94 -22.85 -29.81
N LEU A 202 9.37 -21.83 -30.47
CA LEU A 202 9.13 -21.85 -31.91
C LEU A 202 10.46 -21.85 -32.68
N VAL A 203 11.41 -20.98 -32.32
CA VAL A 203 12.77 -20.94 -32.86
C VAL A 203 13.50 -22.25 -32.56
N HIS A 204 13.38 -22.82 -31.36
CA HIS A 204 13.97 -24.10 -31.01
C HIS A 204 13.33 -25.27 -31.79
N SER A 205 12.02 -25.23 -32.05
CA SER A 205 11.34 -26.25 -32.85
C SER A 205 11.70 -26.16 -34.34
N ALA A 206 11.85 -24.93 -34.86
CA ALA A 206 12.32 -24.67 -36.22
C ALA A 206 13.80 -25.05 -36.38
N ALA A 207 14.62 -24.68 -35.39
CA ALA A 207 16.03 -25.05 -35.30
C ALA A 207 16.18 -26.56 -35.15
N LYS A 208 15.33 -27.26 -34.40
CA LYS A 208 15.37 -28.74 -34.26
C LYS A 208 14.96 -29.44 -35.55
N LYS A 209 13.98 -28.91 -36.29
CA LYS A 209 13.62 -29.39 -37.64
C LYS A 209 14.75 -29.15 -38.65
N ALA A 210 15.49 -28.05 -38.54
CA ALA A 210 16.65 -27.75 -39.37
C ALA A 210 17.93 -28.50 -38.92
N ALA A 211 18.10 -28.75 -37.63
CA ALA A 211 19.25 -29.39 -37.02
C ALA A 211 19.24 -30.92 -37.12
N ALA A 212 18.14 -31.52 -37.58
CA ALA A 212 18.07 -32.96 -37.83
C ALA A 212 19.14 -33.44 -38.84
N ASN A 213 19.67 -32.54 -39.68
CA ASN A 213 20.67 -32.85 -40.72
C ASN A 213 21.96 -32.00 -40.63
N VAL A 214 22.18 -31.20 -39.58
CA VAL A 214 23.29 -30.24 -39.52
C VAL A 214 24.26 -30.56 -38.37
N PRO A 215 25.56 -30.82 -38.66
CA PRO A 215 26.57 -31.12 -37.65
C PRO A 215 26.73 -30.00 -36.60
N ARG A 216 27.12 -30.38 -35.37
CA ARG A 216 27.26 -29.45 -34.23
C ARG A 216 28.28 -28.32 -34.49
N GLU A 217 29.29 -28.55 -35.31
CA GLU A 217 30.31 -27.56 -35.65
C GLU A 217 29.74 -26.36 -36.43
N VAL A 218 28.71 -26.59 -37.25
CA VAL A 218 28.05 -25.55 -38.05
C VAL A 218 27.23 -24.61 -37.17
N TRP A 219 26.60 -25.13 -36.11
CA TRP A 219 25.87 -24.31 -35.14
C TRP A 219 26.79 -23.41 -34.32
N LEU A 220 27.98 -23.90 -33.95
CA LEU A 220 29.01 -23.11 -33.28
C LEU A 220 29.56 -22.02 -34.23
N GLY A 221 29.76 -22.35 -35.51
CA GLY A 221 30.12 -21.38 -36.54
C GLY A 221 29.07 -20.29 -36.74
N LEU A 222 27.78 -20.66 -36.73
CA LEU A 222 26.66 -19.73 -36.90
C LEU A 222 26.47 -18.84 -35.67
N LEU A 223 26.66 -19.38 -34.46
CA LEU A 223 26.68 -18.61 -33.22
C LEU A 223 27.87 -17.62 -33.18
N ALA A 224 29.07 -18.07 -33.57
CA ALA A 224 30.24 -17.21 -33.68
C ALA A 224 30.05 -16.11 -34.73
N LEU A 225 29.46 -16.45 -35.88
CA LEU A 225 29.10 -15.50 -36.93
C LEU A 225 28.07 -14.47 -36.45
N LEU A 226 27.08 -14.89 -35.65
CA LEU A 226 26.10 -14.00 -35.04
C LEU A 226 26.75 -13.03 -34.03
N CYS A 227 27.67 -13.52 -33.20
CA CYS A 227 28.43 -12.68 -32.27
C CYS A 227 29.33 -11.67 -32.99
N ILE A 228 30.00 -12.09 -34.08
CA ILE A 228 30.83 -11.21 -34.93
C ILE A 228 29.96 -10.19 -35.67
N ALA A 229 28.81 -10.59 -36.21
CA ALA A 229 27.84 -9.69 -36.83
C ALA A 229 27.26 -8.68 -35.83
N MET A 230 27.13 -9.04 -34.55
CA MET A 230 26.76 -8.07 -33.51
C MET A 230 27.89 -7.12 -33.11
N ALA A 231 29.16 -7.44 -33.37
CA ALA A 231 30.29 -6.56 -33.13
C ALA A 231 30.49 -5.50 -34.25
N ILE A 232 30.10 -5.83 -35.49
CA ILE A 232 30.27 -4.96 -36.66
C ILE A 232 29.09 -3.94 -36.76
N PRO A 233 29.35 -2.63 -36.91
CA PRO A 233 28.30 -1.59 -36.90
C PRO A 233 27.20 -1.71 -37.99
N PRO A 234 27.51 -1.95 -39.28
CA PRO A 234 26.49 -2.07 -40.33
C PRO A 234 25.60 -3.32 -40.22
N SER A 235 26.04 -4.38 -39.53
CA SER A 235 25.21 -5.56 -39.29
C SER A 235 24.23 -5.36 -38.13
N ARG A 236 24.52 -4.46 -37.17
CA ARG A 236 23.55 -4.05 -36.15
C ARG A 236 22.32 -3.38 -36.74
N THR A 237 22.49 -2.55 -37.77
CA THR A 237 21.38 -1.85 -38.43
C THR A 237 20.54 -2.80 -39.27
N TRP A 238 21.15 -3.81 -39.91
CA TRP A 238 20.43 -4.88 -40.61
C TRP A 238 19.64 -5.79 -39.65
N ILE A 239 20.23 -6.16 -38.50
CA ILE A 239 19.50 -6.91 -37.46
C ILE A 239 18.34 -6.07 -36.90
N ARG A 240 18.55 -4.77 -36.67
CA ARG A 240 17.48 -3.86 -36.23
C ARG A 240 16.34 -3.77 -37.24
N SER A 241 16.63 -3.68 -38.55
CA SER A 241 15.59 -3.62 -39.57
C SER A 241 14.80 -4.94 -39.71
N GLN A 242 15.45 -6.08 -39.48
CA GLN A 242 14.77 -7.38 -39.39
C GLN A 242 13.92 -7.50 -38.11
N LEU A 243 14.41 -6.98 -36.98
CA LEU A 243 13.66 -6.91 -35.71
C LEU A 243 12.43 -5.99 -35.84
N GLU A 244 12.56 -4.87 -36.56
CA GLU A 244 11.45 -3.96 -36.91
C GLU A 244 10.44 -4.62 -37.86
N ALA A 245 10.89 -5.45 -38.81
CA ALA A 245 9.99 -6.21 -39.68
C ALA A 245 9.16 -7.24 -38.89
N ILE A 246 9.74 -7.82 -37.83
CA ILE A 246 9.06 -8.74 -36.89
C ILE A 246 8.16 -7.97 -35.90
N SER A 247 8.47 -6.71 -35.59
CA SER A 247 7.67 -5.91 -34.64
C SER A 247 6.42 -5.27 -35.26
N ARG A 248 6.37 -5.09 -36.59
CA ARG A 248 5.19 -4.61 -37.33
C ARG A 248 3.90 -5.42 -37.10
N PRO A 249 3.89 -6.77 -37.14
CA PRO A 249 2.70 -7.55 -36.81
C PRO A 249 2.37 -7.59 -35.30
N LEU A 250 3.27 -7.14 -34.42
CA LEU A 250 3.06 -7.07 -32.98
C LEU A 250 2.69 -5.66 -32.46
N GLY A 251 2.80 -4.62 -33.30
CA GLY A 251 2.38 -3.25 -32.96
C GLY A 251 3.27 -2.54 -31.94
N ILE A 252 4.50 -3.00 -31.72
CA ILE A 252 5.39 -2.48 -30.67
C ILE A 252 6.63 -1.85 -31.31
N ALA A 253 6.79 -0.53 -31.18
CA ALA A 253 8.03 0.14 -31.55
C ALA A 253 9.08 -0.07 -30.45
N VAL A 254 10.24 -0.64 -30.81
CA VAL A 254 11.30 -1.01 -29.85
C VAL A 254 11.91 0.23 -29.18
N GLU A 255 12.00 1.36 -29.89
CA GLU A 255 12.48 2.63 -29.33
C GLU A 255 11.48 3.26 -28.36
N SER A 256 10.17 3.15 -28.63
CA SER A 256 9.16 3.65 -27.69
C SER A 256 9.13 2.81 -26.41
N LEU A 257 9.35 1.49 -26.50
CA LEU A 257 9.54 0.64 -25.31
C LEU A 257 10.77 1.01 -24.50
N ALA A 258 11.89 1.34 -25.16
CA ALA A 258 13.11 1.75 -24.46
C ALA A 258 12.88 3.07 -23.71
N GLN A 259 12.29 4.07 -24.36
CA GLN A 259 11.97 5.36 -23.73
C GLN A 259 10.95 5.23 -22.59
N VAL A 260 9.88 4.47 -22.82
CA VAL A 260 8.85 4.19 -21.80
C VAL A 260 9.46 3.42 -20.62
N SER A 261 10.35 2.45 -20.86
CA SER A 261 11.01 1.72 -19.76
C SER A 261 11.95 2.59 -18.94
N THR A 262 12.71 3.50 -19.56
CA THR A 262 13.55 4.45 -18.84
C THR A 262 12.73 5.45 -18.04
N MET A 263 11.64 5.98 -18.62
CA MET A 263 10.74 6.92 -17.94
C MET A 263 10.03 6.24 -16.75
N LEU A 264 9.56 5.01 -16.92
CA LEU A 264 8.98 4.21 -15.84
C LEU A 264 10.00 3.89 -14.76
N ALA A 265 11.25 3.60 -15.11
CA ALA A 265 12.30 3.31 -14.13
C ALA A 265 12.67 4.55 -13.29
N THR A 266 12.77 5.73 -13.92
CA THR A 266 13.06 6.98 -13.20
C THR A 266 11.89 7.39 -12.32
N GLU A 267 10.65 7.34 -12.84
CA GLU A 267 9.46 7.70 -12.08
C GLU A 267 9.22 6.70 -10.93
N PHE A 268 9.48 5.41 -11.14
CA PHE A 268 9.45 4.42 -10.06
C PHE A 268 10.49 4.73 -8.96
N GLY A 269 11.70 5.13 -9.34
CA GLY A 269 12.75 5.50 -8.39
C GLY A 269 12.37 6.70 -7.52
N GLU A 270 11.82 7.75 -8.12
CA GLU A 270 11.35 8.95 -7.41
C GLU A 270 10.22 8.61 -6.44
N ARG A 271 9.22 7.82 -6.88
CA ARG A 271 8.08 7.44 -6.03
C ARG A 271 8.47 6.53 -4.87
N ARG A 272 9.48 5.69 -5.07
CA ARG A 272 10.05 4.89 -3.99
C ARG A 272 10.70 5.78 -2.93
N LEU A 273 11.49 6.78 -3.35
CA LEU A 273 12.10 7.75 -2.42
C LEU A 273 11.04 8.55 -1.64
N GLU A 274 9.96 8.99 -2.31
CA GLU A 274 8.84 9.67 -1.64
C GLU A 274 8.15 8.77 -0.60
N ALA A 275 7.95 7.49 -0.92
CA ALA A 275 7.37 6.51 0.01
C ALA A 275 8.29 6.26 1.22
N ASP A 276 9.60 6.10 0.99
CA ASP A 276 10.60 5.90 2.03
C ASP A 276 10.73 7.14 2.95
N GLU A 277 10.68 8.36 2.38
CA GLU A 277 10.68 9.61 3.14
C GLU A 277 9.39 9.75 3.97
N ALA A 278 8.23 9.43 3.38
CA ALA A 278 6.96 9.43 4.11
C ALA A 278 6.96 8.41 5.25
N LEU A 279 7.52 7.21 5.03
CA LEU A 279 7.67 6.19 6.05
C LEU A 279 8.59 6.64 7.18
N SER A 280 9.72 7.28 6.86
CA SER A 280 10.63 7.86 7.86
C SER A 280 9.92 8.90 8.74
N LYS A 281 9.07 9.75 8.14
CA LYS A 281 8.23 10.70 8.90
C LYS A 281 7.22 9.98 9.79
N VAL A 282 6.64 8.88 9.34
CA VAL A 282 5.73 8.05 10.18
C VAL A 282 6.49 7.47 11.37
N HIS A 283 7.67 6.87 11.16
CA HIS A 283 8.50 6.33 12.23
C HIS A 283 8.91 7.40 13.25
N ALA A 284 9.27 8.60 12.79
CA ALA A 284 9.61 9.72 13.66
C ALA A 284 8.44 10.17 14.54
N VAL A 285 7.23 10.25 13.97
CA VAL A 285 6.02 10.66 14.72
C VAL A 285 5.56 9.58 15.70
N LEU A 286 5.71 8.32 15.34
CA LEU A 286 5.31 7.18 16.17
C LEU A 286 6.39 6.79 17.19
N GLY A 287 7.61 7.32 17.09
CA GLY A 287 8.73 6.92 17.94
C GLY A 287 9.13 5.45 17.77
N ILE A 288 8.79 4.84 16.61
CA ILE A 288 9.10 3.45 16.31
C ILE A 288 10.53 3.38 15.77
N ASN A 289 11.36 2.55 16.39
CA ASN A 289 12.73 2.33 15.94
C ASN A 289 12.71 1.32 14.76
N PRO A 290 13.26 1.64 13.58
CA PRO A 290 13.19 0.76 12.40
C PRO A 290 13.91 -0.59 12.60
N ALA A 291 14.67 -0.77 13.68
CA ALA A 291 15.33 -2.02 14.05
C ALA A 291 14.43 -3.00 14.84
N GLU A 292 13.24 -2.57 15.31
CA GLU A 292 12.30 -3.44 16.05
C GLU A 292 11.25 -4.11 15.14
N GLU A 293 11.18 -3.75 13.86
CA GLU A 293 10.40 -4.45 12.84
C GLU A 293 11.12 -5.75 12.45
N ASN A 294 10.97 -6.78 13.28
CA ASN A 294 11.36 -8.13 12.89
C ASN A 294 10.28 -8.70 11.94
N PRO A 295 10.61 -9.05 10.68
CA PRO A 295 9.64 -9.61 9.73
C PRO A 295 9.08 -10.98 10.15
N ASP A 296 9.65 -11.63 11.18
CA ASP A 296 9.28 -12.99 11.60
C ASP A 296 8.27 -13.07 12.76
N ARG A 297 7.38 -12.08 12.95
CA ARG A 297 6.30 -12.17 13.96
C ARG A 297 4.91 -11.91 13.37
N LEU A 298 4.44 -12.85 12.55
CA LEU A 298 3.15 -13.57 12.69
C LEU A 298 2.93 -14.51 11.51
#